data_AF-A0A962MDW3-F1
#
_entry.id   AF-A0A962MDW3-F1
#
_cell.length_a   1.000
_cell.length_b   1.000
_cell.length_c   1.000
_cell.angle_alpha   90.00
_cell.angle_beta   90.00
_cell.angle_gamma   90.00
#
_symmetry.space_group_name_H-M   'P 1'
#
loop_
_entity.id
_entity.type
_entity.pdbx_description
1 polymer ?
#
loop_
_entity_poly.entity_id
_entity_poly.type
_entity_poly.pdbx_seq_one_letter_code
_entity_poly.pdbx_strand_id
1 'polypeptide(L)' 'MRIEVLIDGQASLGEGPLWDVQEQRLYWLDSLGKKIHRCDASGA' A
#
# COMPACT_ATOMS: atom_id res chain seq x y z
N MET A 1 -10.33 -2.38 -18.83
CA MET A 1 -9.59 -2.51 -17.54
C MET A 1 -8.46 -1.51 -17.57
N ARG A 2 -8.41 -0.58 -16.61
CA ARG A 2 -7.32 0.40 -16.47
C ARG A 2 -6.49 -0.01 -15.25
N ILE A 3 -5.17 -0.04 -15.41
CA ILE A 3 -4.22 -0.39 -14.35
C ILE A 3 -3.29 0.82 -14.19
N GLU A 4 -3.08 1.25 -12.96
CA GLU A 4 -2.27 2.43 -12.62
C GLU A 4 -1.34 2.08 -11.46
N VAL A 5 -0.15 2.67 -11.46
CA VAL A 5 0.78 2.59 -10.34
C VAL A 5 0.47 3.73 -9.38
N LEU A 6 0.02 3.39 -8.17
CA LEU A 6 -0.22 4.39 -7.12
C LEU A 6 1.08 4.76 -6.39
N ILE A 7 1.94 3.77 -6.13
CA ILE A 7 3.22 3.95 -5.46
C ILE A 7 4.29 3.18 -6.21
N ASP A 8 5.38 3.87 -6.50
CA ASP A 8 6.56 3.28 -7.12
C ASP A 8 7.61 2.93 -6.04
N GLY A 9 7.78 1.63 -5.77
CA GLY A 9 9.00 1.10 -5.15
C GLY A 9 9.25 1.34 -3.65
N GLN A 10 8.23 1.36 -2.78
CA GLN A 10 8.47 1.60 -1.34
C GLN A 10 8.75 0.37 -0.45
N ALA A 11 8.38 -0.84 -0.87
CA ALA A 11 8.53 -2.06 -0.08
C ALA A 11 9.55 -3.02 -0.71
N SER A 12 10.35 -3.70 0.12
CA SER A 12 11.23 -4.78 -0.33
C SER A 12 10.42 -6.02 -0.73
N LEU A 13 9.34 -6.27 0.01
CA LEU A 13 8.31 -7.25 -0.30
C LEU A 13 6.94 -6.68 0.12
N GLY A 14 6.04 -6.39 -0.82
CA GLY A 14 4.70 -5.91 -0.51
C GLY A 14 3.72 -7.04 -0.22
N GLU A 15 3.12 -7.06 0.96
CA GLU A 15 2.27 -8.16 1.43
C GLU A 15 0.98 -7.67 2.10
N GLY A 16 -0.06 -8.52 2.08
CA GLY A 16 -1.28 -8.31 2.86
C GLY A 16 -1.99 -6.97 2.61
N PRO A 17 -2.35 -6.62 1.36
CA PRO A 17 -3.07 -5.38 1.08
C PRO A 17 -4.44 -5.39 1.79
N LEU A 18 -4.73 -4.33 2.52
CA LEU A 18 -6.00 -4.13 3.25
C LEU A 18 -6.49 -2.70 3.03
N TRP A 19 -7.71 -2.55 2.52
CA TRP A 19 -8.36 -1.24 2.46
C TRP A 19 -9.17 -0.99 3.72
N ASP A 20 -8.79 0.02 4.50
CA ASP A 20 -9.60 0.53 5.60
C ASP A 20 -10.62 1.55 5.06
N VAL A 21 -11.91 1.21 5.17
CA VAL A 21 -13.01 2.04 4.65
C VAL A 21 -13.21 3.31 5.46
N GLN A 22 -12.98 3.27 6.78
CA GLN A 22 -13.21 4.43 7.63
C GLN A 22 -12.13 5.50 7.40
N GLU A 23 -10.87 5.09 7.25
CA GLU A 23 -9.75 5.98 7.02
C GLU A 23 -9.56 6.33 5.54
N GLN A 24 -10.16 5.56 4.63
CA GLN A 24 -9.93 5.63 3.18
C GLN A 24 -8.44 5.47 2.85
N ARG A 25 -7.87 4.36 3.33
CA ARG A 25 -6.43 4.08 3.24
C ARG A 25 -6.17 2.62 2.89
N LEU A 26 -5.25 2.39 1.96
CA LEU A 26 -4.67 1.09 1.68
C LEU A 26 -3.47 0.90 2.59
N TYR A 27 -3.47 -0.19 3.35
CA TYR A 27 -2.36 -0.66 4.18
C TYR A 27 -1.72 -1.89 3.56
N TRP A 28 -0.41 -2.04 3.71
CA TRP A 28 0.31 -3.26 3.39
C TRP A 28 1.57 -3.40 4.25
N LEU A 29 2.07 -4.63 4.35
CA LEU A 29 3.23 -4.98 5.14
C LEU A 29 4.47 -5.12 4.25
N ASP A 30 5.63 -4.84 4.84
CA ASP A 30 6.93 -5.26 4.35
C ASP A 30 7.65 -6.01 5.48
N SER A 31 7.58 -7.34 5.45
CA SER A 31 8.17 -8.19 6.49
C SER A 31 9.71 -8.19 6.47
N LEU A 32 10.31 -8.04 5.28
CA LEU A 32 11.76 -7.93 5.11
C LEU A 32 12.27 -6.57 5.60
N GLY A 33 11.56 -5.49 5.25
CA GLY A 33 11.86 -4.13 5.67
C GLY A 33 11.42 -3.78 7.09
N LYS A 34 10.62 -4.65 7.74
CA LYS A 34 10.00 -4.45 9.06
C LYS A 34 9.17 -3.16 9.13
N LYS A 35 8.36 -2.89 8.10
CA LYS A 35 7.55 -1.68 7.98
C LYS A 35 6.09 -2.00 7.68
N ILE A 36 5.23 -1.07 8.06
CA ILE A 36 3.85 -0.98 7.60
C ILE A 36 3.77 0.26 6.74
N HIS A 37 3.23 0.09 5.54
CA HIS A 37 3.04 1.17 4.59
C HIS A 37 1.55 1.50 4.47
N ARG A 38 1.29 2.72 4.00
CA ARG A 38 -0.06 3.20 3.78
C ARG A 38 -0.07 4.20 2.63
N CYS A 39 -1.16 4.22 1.87
CA CYS A 39 -1.50 5.34 1.00
C CYS A 39 -3.01 5.54 0.89
N ASP A 40 -3.42 6.68 0.34
CA ASP A 40 -4.80 6.86 -0.12
C ASP A 40 -5.01 6.32 -1.56
N ALA A 41 -6.20 6.53 -2.12
CA ALA A 41 -6.56 6.07 -3.46
C ALA A 41 -5.79 6.79 -4.59
N SER A 42 -5.08 7.88 -4.29
CA SER A 42 -4.21 8.59 -5.21
C SER A 42 -2.73 8.22 -5.07
N GLY A 43 -2.38 7.43 -4.04
CA GLY A 43 -1.00 7.04 -3.75
C GLY A 43 -0.26 7.98 -2.79
N ALA A 44 -0.96 8.91 -2.12
CA ALA A 44 -0.38 9.84 -1.14
C ALA A 44 -0.29 9.26 0.28
#